data_AF-A0AB72X3Z8-F1
#
_entry.id   AF-A0AB72X3Z8-F1
#
_cell.length_a   1.000
_cell.length_b   1.000
_cell.length_c   1.000
_cell.angle_alpha   90.00
_cell.angle_beta   90.00
_cell.angle_gamma   90.00
#
_symmetry.space_group_name_H-M   'P 1'
#
loop_
_entity.id
_entity.type
_entity.pdbx_description
1 polymer ?
#
loop_
_entity_poly.entity_id
_entity_poly.type
_entity_poly.pdbx_seq_one_letter_code
_entity_poly.pdbx_strand_id
1 'polypeptide(L)'
;MHLTRIASRKGRVLAACRYLMAAAVAVLSLAGSAAAAMIPWQSQKFEYVADRKDVKDVLRDLGASQHVMTWISPQVEGSVTGNFNETPQRFLDRMAATFGFAWYYDGAVLRVTGANEAQSATIALQRASTAQVKRALTRLGVTDPRFPVLYDDETGSVVVSGPPRLVELVQDIARLIDRGREDANRTVVRTFPLRYAWATDHTMIVDGQAINIRGVASILNSMYGNNAPSTESTPQRSGDRRVDSVAPGEGNAGRGGTRALSGLGGNDRGGGKAPLPPGGVGQYAGGGSAAPLPSGESRSRADAFQEDGGSAPIIHADPRSNSVLVRDRADRMAAHQSLIESLDTRPAVLEISASIIEISESALEDLGVDWRLHNSHVDMQTGYGTNTQLSNPGALDAVATTANAAAAIAATPTGGVLTAVIGGASRYLMARISALQQTNQAHITASPKVATLDNTEAIMDSKQNFYVPVAGYQSADLYSISAGVSLRVLPMVVTDGGTSRIRMNIHIEDGQITNQMVGNLPVVNKSEINTQALINEGESLLIAGYSVDQQTKGVDAVPGLSKIPLLGALFRHDQTTGQRFQRLFLLTPRVVAL
;
A
#
# COMPACT_ATOMS: atom_id res chain seq x y z
N MET A 1 -55.23 39.59 -2.50
CA MET A 1 -54.92 39.86 -1.07
C MET A 1 -54.75 38.53 -0.30
N HIS A 2 -53.68 37.76 -0.56
CA HIS A 2 -53.59 36.39 0.00
C HIS A 2 -52.18 35.80 0.23
N LEU A 3 -51.11 36.61 0.26
CA LEU A 3 -49.72 36.13 0.43
C LEU A 3 -48.96 36.71 1.65
N THR A 4 -49.62 37.51 2.49
CA THR A 4 -48.97 38.25 3.61
C THR A 4 -49.33 37.71 5.01
N ARG A 5 -49.61 36.40 5.15
CA ARG A 5 -49.93 35.78 6.46
C ARG A 5 -49.12 34.54 6.86
N ILE A 6 -48.18 34.07 6.03
CA ILE A 6 -47.44 32.81 6.28
C ILE A 6 -46.07 33.06 6.95
N ALA A 7 -45.48 34.26 6.82
CA ALA A 7 -44.17 34.58 7.41
C ALA A 7 -44.15 34.65 8.96
N SER A 8 -45.28 34.97 9.60
CA SER A 8 -45.35 35.23 11.05
C SER A 8 -45.24 33.97 11.94
N ARG A 9 -45.57 32.77 11.43
CA ARG A 9 -45.55 31.54 12.24
C ARG A 9 -44.19 30.85 12.35
N LYS A 10 -43.29 30.99 11.35
CA LYS A 10 -41.98 30.27 11.38
C LYS A 10 -41.00 30.84 12.43
N GLY A 11 -41.03 32.14 12.71
CA GLY A 11 -40.15 32.77 13.71
C GLY A 11 -40.40 32.30 15.15
N ARG A 12 -41.65 32.02 15.53
CA ARG A 12 -41.99 31.57 16.89
C ARG A 12 -41.63 30.10 17.16
N VAL A 13 -41.61 29.25 16.13
CA VAL A 13 -41.25 27.83 16.28
C VAL A 13 -39.74 27.64 16.47
N LEU A 14 -38.89 28.39 15.75
CA LEU A 14 -37.43 28.33 15.97
C LEU A 14 -37.01 28.90 17.33
N ALA A 15 -37.71 29.93 17.84
CA ALA A 15 -37.46 30.43 19.19
C ALA A 15 -37.81 29.38 20.27
N ALA A 16 -38.98 28.75 20.17
CA ALA A 16 -39.41 27.69 21.10
C ALA A 16 -38.46 26.48 21.09
N CYS A 17 -37.96 26.08 19.92
CA CYS A 17 -37.04 24.94 19.80
C CYS A 17 -35.65 25.24 20.39
N ARG A 18 -35.17 26.49 20.29
CA ARG A 18 -33.92 26.93 20.97
C ARG A 18 -34.05 26.93 22.49
N TYR A 19 -35.20 27.36 23.03
CA TYR A 19 -35.45 27.27 24.48
C TYR A 19 -35.62 25.81 24.96
N LEU A 20 -36.21 24.93 24.15
CA LEU A 20 -36.30 23.50 24.46
C LEU A 20 -34.94 22.79 24.44
N MET A 21 -34.03 23.10 23.50
CA MET A 21 -32.66 22.59 23.55
C MET A 21 -31.85 23.19 24.71
N ALA A 22 -31.99 24.48 25.00
CA ALA A 22 -31.32 25.10 26.16
C ALA A 22 -31.80 24.47 27.49
N ALA A 23 -33.10 24.16 27.61
CA ALA A 23 -33.64 23.42 28.75
C ALA A 23 -33.13 21.97 28.80
N ALA A 24 -33.05 21.27 27.67
CA ALA A 24 -32.52 19.91 27.62
C ALA A 24 -31.02 19.84 28.00
N VAL A 25 -30.21 20.84 27.62
CA VAL A 25 -28.79 20.92 27.99
C VAL A 25 -28.59 21.40 29.44
N ALA A 26 -29.47 22.27 29.95
CA ALA A 26 -29.48 22.65 31.38
C ALA A 26 -29.90 21.49 32.30
N VAL A 27 -30.76 20.57 31.83
CA VAL A 27 -31.14 19.37 32.58
C VAL A 27 -30.06 18.28 32.54
N LEU A 28 -29.17 18.26 31.53
CA LEU A 28 -28.03 17.34 31.45
C LEU A 28 -26.74 17.82 32.15
N SER A 29 -26.73 19.04 32.71
CA SER A 29 -25.54 19.65 33.34
C SER A 29 -25.62 19.78 34.87
N LEU A 30 -26.72 19.32 35.48
CA LEU A 30 -26.72 18.92 36.89
C LEU A 30 -26.10 17.53 36.99
N ALA A 31 -24.77 17.50 37.18
CA ALA A 31 -24.08 16.33 37.68
C ALA A 31 -24.62 16.02 39.09
N GLY A 32 -25.69 15.23 39.14
CA GLY A 32 -26.29 14.76 40.37
C GLY A 32 -25.21 14.04 41.18
N SER A 33 -24.81 14.63 42.29
CA SER A 33 -24.12 13.89 43.33
C SER A 33 -25.02 12.71 43.67
N ALA A 34 -24.55 11.47 43.42
CA ALA A 34 -25.31 10.29 43.77
C ALA A 34 -25.36 10.18 45.29
N ALA A 35 -26.34 10.85 45.87
CA ALA A 35 -26.73 10.69 47.25
C ALA A 35 -27.20 9.24 47.45
N ALA A 36 -27.02 8.73 48.66
CA ALA A 36 -27.45 7.39 49.06
C ALA A 36 -28.87 7.08 48.58
N ALA A 37 -29.11 5.80 48.26
CA ALA A 37 -30.41 5.31 47.81
C ALA A 37 -31.55 5.92 48.64
N MET A 38 -32.37 6.77 48.00
CA MET A 38 -33.42 7.48 48.72
C MET A 38 -34.50 6.47 49.11
N ILE A 39 -34.89 6.45 50.39
CA ILE A 39 -35.88 5.49 50.89
C ILE A 39 -37.17 5.66 50.09
N PRO A 40 -37.72 4.60 49.47
CA PRO A 40 -38.88 4.68 48.59
C PRO A 40 -40.19 4.77 49.40
N TRP A 41 -40.40 5.92 50.06
CA TRP A 41 -41.60 6.22 50.84
C TRP A 41 -42.87 6.12 49.97
N GLN A 42 -43.77 5.21 50.34
CA GLN A 42 -45.02 4.96 49.59
C GLN A 42 -46.08 6.03 49.87
N SER A 43 -46.10 6.62 51.07
CA SER A 43 -47.02 7.71 51.41
C SER A 43 -46.31 9.04 51.67
N GLN A 44 -46.93 10.13 51.23
CA GLN A 44 -46.45 11.50 51.49
C GLN A 44 -46.73 11.98 52.92
N LYS A 45 -47.52 11.22 53.69
CA LYS A 45 -47.86 11.49 55.10
C LYS A 45 -47.88 10.19 55.89
N PHE A 46 -47.40 10.28 57.13
CA PHE A 46 -47.46 9.26 58.17
C PHE A 46 -48.29 9.83 59.31
N GLU A 47 -49.48 9.25 59.53
CA GLU A 47 -50.37 9.57 60.64
C GLU A 47 -50.29 8.43 61.66
N TYR A 48 -49.81 8.71 62.86
CA TYR A 48 -49.54 7.69 63.88
C TYR A 48 -49.76 8.24 65.29
N VAL A 49 -50.44 7.48 66.13
CA VAL A 49 -50.67 7.80 67.54
C VAL A 49 -49.95 6.78 68.41
N ALA A 50 -49.03 7.25 69.24
CA ALA A 50 -48.30 6.44 70.20
C ALA A 50 -48.71 6.81 71.63
N ASP A 51 -48.97 5.81 72.47
CA ASP A 51 -49.10 5.97 73.92
C ASP A 51 -48.13 5.01 74.62
N ARG A 52 -47.03 5.55 75.17
CA ARG A 52 -45.97 4.83 75.89
C ARG A 52 -45.46 3.58 75.16
N LYS A 53 -45.38 3.63 73.82
CA LYS A 53 -44.97 2.49 72.99
C LYS A 53 -43.45 2.47 72.80
N ASP A 54 -42.83 1.29 72.76
CA ASP A 54 -41.40 1.14 72.51
C ASP A 54 -41.06 1.71 71.11
N VAL A 55 -40.02 2.56 71.04
CA VAL A 55 -39.53 3.18 69.81
C VAL A 55 -39.20 2.15 68.72
N LYS A 56 -38.76 0.94 69.08
CA LYS A 56 -38.51 -0.18 68.14
C LYS A 56 -39.79 -0.64 67.46
N ASP A 57 -40.90 -0.72 68.18
CA ASP A 57 -42.18 -1.12 67.60
C ASP A 57 -42.77 0.02 66.75
N VAL A 58 -42.59 1.29 67.15
CA VAL A 58 -42.99 2.45 66.34
C VAL A 58 -42.22 2.53 65.02
N LEU A 59 -40.91 2.26 65.04
CA LEU A 59 -40.07 2.21 63.83
C LEU A 59 -40.37 0.97 62.97
N ARG A 60 -40.78 -0.15 63.58
CA ARG A 60 -41.25 -1.33 62.84
C ARG A 60 -42.57 -1.04 62.12
N ASP A 61 -43.52 -0.39 62.79
CA ASP A 61 -44.79 0.03 62.21
C ASP A 61 -44.60 1.07 61.09
N LEU A 62 -43.65 2.02 61.26
CA LEU A 62 -43.25 2.95 60.20
C LEU A 62 -42.80 2.17 58.96
N GLY A 63 -41.82 1.26 59.10
CA GLY A 63 -41.33 0.42 58.01
C GLY A 63 -42.44 -0.39 57.33
N ALA A 64 -43.29 -1.05 58.12
CA ALA A 64 -44.43 -1.82 57.64
C ALA A 64 -45.43 -0.96 56.85
N SER A 65 -45.79 0.24 57.34
CA SER A 65 -46.69 1.16 56.64
C SER A 65 -46.11 1.63 55.28
N GLN A 66 -44.79 1.79 55.20
CA GLN A 66 -44.08 2.28 54.03
C GLN A 66 -43.57 1.17 53.10
N HIS A 67 -43.86 -0.10 53.40
CA HIS A 67 -43.34 -1.28 52.69
C HIS A 67 -41.80 -1.34 52.63
N VAL A 68 -41.12 -0.76 53.63
CA VAL A 68 -39.66 -0.78 53.77
C VAL A 68 -39.29 -1.80 54.85
N MET A 69 -38.47 -2.80 54.50
CA MET A 69 -37.94 -3.74 55.49
C MET A 69 -37.08 -3.00 56.51
N THR A 70 -37.40 -3.12 57.80
CA THR A 70 -36.63 -2.49 58.88
C THR A 70 -35.86 -3.53 59.69
N TRP A 71 -34.61 -3.23 59.99
CA TRP A 71 -33.80 -3.93 60.98
C TRP A 71 -33.40 -2.91 62.04
N ILE A 72 -33.71 -3.18 63.30
CA ILE A 72 -33.54 -2.22 64.40
C ILE A 72 -32.70 -2.91 65.48
N SER A 73 -31.59 -2.28 65.87
CA SER A 73 -30.72 -2.81 66.91
C SER A 73 -31.44 -2.89 68.27
N PRO A 74 -31.20 -3.94 69.08
CA PRO A 74 -31.60 -3.98 70.48
C PRO A 74 -31.12 -2.79 71.31
N GLN A 75 -30.01 -2.15 70.92
CA GLN A 75 -29.41 -0.98 71.59
C GLN A 75 -30.24 0.32 71.46
N VAL A 76 -31.32 0.31 70.65
CA VAL A 76 -32.24 1.44 70.55
C VAL A 76 -33.31 1.30 71.62
N GLU A 77 -33.25 2.15 72.64
CA GLU A 77 -34.18 2.15 73.78
C GLU A 77 -34.92 3.49 73.88
N GLY A 78 -36.20 3.43 74.26
CA GLY A 78 -37.03 4.62 74.46
C GLY A 78 -38.52 4.35 74.32
N SER A 79 -39.34 5.17 74.98
CA SER A 79 -40.79 5.15 74.84
C SER A 79 -41.31 6.39 74.11
N VAL A 80 -42.13 6.20 73.09
CA VAL A 80 -42.77 7.26 72.30
C VAL A 80 -44.20 7.47 72.80
N THR A 81 -44.54 8.73 73.09
CA THR A 81 -45.92 9.17 73.34
C THR A 81 -46.19 10.42 72.52
N GLY A 82 -47.29 10.48 71.78
CA GLY A 82 -47.69 11.63 70.97
C GLY A 82 -48.56 11.26 69.77
N ASN A 83 -49.12 12.29 69.14
CA ASN A 83 -49.81 12.19 67.86
C ASN A 83 -48.93 12.84 66.78
N PHE A 84 -48.59 12.08 65.73
CA PHE A 84 -47.69 12.47 64.66
C PHE A 84 -48.47 12.53 63.34
N ASN A 85 -48.40 13.68 62.66
CA ASN A 85 -48.90 13.86 61.29
C ASN A 85 -47.83 14.64 60.50
N GLU A 86 -46.89 13.90 59.90
CA GLU A 86 -45.77 14.48 59.16
C GLU A 86 -45.27 13.54 58.06
N THR A 87 -44.23 13.91 57.32
CA THR A 87 -43.66 12.99 56.31
C THR A 87 -42.91 11.84 57.00
N PRO A 88 -42.93 10.60 56.46
CA PRO A 88 -42.21 9.46 57.05
C PRO A 88 -40.73 9.75 57.35
N GLN A 89 -40.07 10.52 56.47
CA GLN A 89 -38.68 10.93 56.64
C GLN A 89 -38.49 11.91 57.81
N ARG A 90 -39.34 12.95 57.92
CA ARG A 90 -39.25 13.92 59.03
C ARG A 90 -39.56 13.26 60.37
N PHE A 91 -40.45 12.28 60.37
CA PHE A 91 -40.70 11.44 61.54
C PHE A 91 -39.46 10.62 61.92
N LEU A 92 -38.86 9.89 60.96
CA LEU A 92 -37.63 9.11 61.19
C LEU A 92 -36.48 9.99 61.70
N ASP A 93 -36.24 11.15 61.08
CA ASP A 93 -35.19 12.09 61.48
C ASP A 93 -35.45 12.70 62.86
N ARG A 94 -36.72 12.98 63.22
CA ARG A 94 -37.07 13.41 64.58
C ARG A 94 -36.83 12.31 65.61
N MET A 95 -37.23 11.07 65.31
CA MET A 95 -36.98 9.94 66.20
C MET A 95 -35.47 9.72 66.39
N ALA A 96 -34.69 9.79 65.31
CA ALA A 96 -33.22 9.69 65.34
C ALA A 96 -32.59 10.77 66.24
N ALA A 97 -33.02 12.03 66.08
CA ALA A 97 -32.54 13.16 66.88
C ALA A 97 -32.99 13.11 68.35
N THR A 98 -34.16 12.53 68.64
CA THR A 98 -34.72 12.47 70.01
C THR A 98 -34.14 11.31 70.82
N PHE A 99 -33.96 10.15 70.20
CA PHE A 99 -33.50 8.91 70.85
C PHE A 99 -32.03 8.59 70.60
N GLY A 100 -31.30 9.43 69.85
CA GLY A 100 -29.85 9.29 69.67
C GLY A 100 -29.44 8.05 68.87
N PHE A 101 -30.21 7.69 67.83
CA PHE A 101 -29.86 6.58 66.93
C PHE A 101 -29.48 7.08 65.53
N ALA A 102 -28.60 6.33 64.87
CA ALA A 102 -28.27 6.50 63.46
C ALA A 102 -29.13 5.56 62.59
N TRP A 103 -29.35 5.93 61.34
CA TRP A 103 -30.03 5.08 60.36
C TRP A 103 -29.34 5.09 59.01
N TYR A 104 -29.30 3.94 58.33
CA TYR A 104 -28.73 3.77 57.00
C TYR A 104 -29.60 2.81 56.18
N TYR A 105 -29.81 3.13 54.90
CA TYR A 105 -30.58 2.32 53.97
C TYR A 105 -29.63 1.75 52.91
N ASP A 106 -29.49 0.42 52.87
CA ASP A 106 -28.57 -0.27 51.95
C ASP A 106 -29.19 -0.61 50.58
N GLY A 107 -30.31 0.02 50.24
CA GLY A 107 -31.09 -0.24 49.03
C GLY A 107 -32.18 -1.31 49.20
N ALA A 108 -32.14 -2.10 50.28
CA ALA A 108 -33.14 -3.12 50.59
C ALA A 108 -33.69 -3.02 52.02
N VAL A 109 -32.83 -2.78 53.00
CA VAL A 109 -33.21 -2.75 54.43
C VAL A 109 -32.85 -1.41 55.05
N LEU A 110 -33.81 -0.77 55.70
CA LEU A 110 -33.57 0.37 56.58
C LEU A 110 -33.03 -0.15 57.91
N ARG A 111 -31.73 0.03 58.13
CA ARG A 111 -31.05 -0.37 59.36
C ARG A 111 -30.99 0.81 60.32
N VAL A 112 -31.45 0.58 61.54
CA VAL A 112 -31.43 1.54 62.65
C VAL A 112 -30.49 1.00 63.72
N THR A 113 -29.49 1.81 64.09
CA THR A 113 -28.37 1.44 64.97
C THR A 113 -28.18 2.50 66.05
N GLY A 114 -27.88 2.11 67.28
CA GLY A 114 -27.61 3.07 68.36
C GLY A 114 -26.37 3.92 68.07
N ALA A 115 -26.27 5.14 68.62
CA ALA A 115 -25.06 5.96 68.46
C ALA A 115 -23.77 5.25 68.94
N ASN A 116 -23.89 4.37 69.94
CA ASN A 116 -22.78 3.58 70.48
C ASN A 116 -22.33 2.43 69.56
N GLU A 117 -23.05 2.15 68.47
CA GLU A 117 -22.71 1.12 67.47
C GLU A 117 -21.95 1.70 66.27
N ALA A 118 -21.67 3.00 66.24
CA ALA A 118 -20.88 3.61 65.18
C ALA A 118 -19.47 3.00 65.13
N GLN A 119 -19.05 2.55 63.94
CA GLN A 119 -17.74 1.97 63.70
C GLN A 119 -16.92 2.86 62.79
N SER A 120 -15.59 2.82 62.97
CA SER A 120 -14.63 3.47 62.08
C SER A 120 -13.64 2.43 61.56
N ALA A 121 -13.43 2.38 60.25
CA ALA A 121 -12.44 1.51 59.62
C ALA A 121 -11.51 2.31 58.71
N THR A 122 -10.22 2.02 58.82
CA THR A 122 -9.19 2.48 57.88
C THR A 122 -8.82 1.33 56.97
N ILE A 123 -8.93 1.55 55.66
CA ILE A 123 -8.65 0.57 54.61
C ILE A 123 -7.45 1.09 53.83
N ALA A 124 -6.27 0.51 54.04
CA ALA A 124 -5.11 0.76 53.19
C ALA A 124 -5.28 0.03 51.85
N LEU A 125 -5.29 0.78 50.75
CA LEU A 125 -5.29 0.23 49.40
C LEU A 125 -3.84 -0.10 49.00
N GLN A 126 -3.61 -1.25 48.37
CA GLN A 126 -2.27 -1.67 47.95
C GLN A 126 -2.03 -1.51 46.45
N ARG A 127 -3.11 -1.55 45.64
CA ARG A 127 -3.09 -1.70 44.18
C ARG A 127 -4.16 -0.87 43.47
N ALA A 128 -5.26 -0.54 44.13
CA ALA A 128 -6.31 0.36 43.65
C ALA A 128 -6.04 1.81 44.08
N SER A 129 -6.45 2.80 43.27
CA SER A 129 -6.41 4.20 43.70
C SER A 129 -7.70 4.61 44.42
N THR A 130 -7.56 5.51 45.40
CA THR A 130 -8.65 6.20 46.10
C THR A 130 -9.70 6.76 45.15
N ALA A 131 -9.28 7.38 44.04
CA ALA A 131 -10.16 7.91 43.00
C ALA A 131 -11.02 6.82 42.31
N GLN A 132 -10.50 5.60 42.13
CA GLN A 132 -11.26 4.47 41.58
C GLN A 132 -12.30 3.97 42.60
N VAL A 133 -11.91 3.83 43.87
CA VAL A 133 -12.82 3.44 44.96
C VAL A 133 -13.93 4.47 45.12
N LYS A 134 -13.62 5.77 45.14
CA LYS A 134 -14.59 6.87 45.17
C LYS A 134 -15.62 6.77 44.04
N ARG A 135 -15.17 6.60 42.79
CA ARG A 135 -16.07 6.41 41.62
C ARG A 135 -16.94 5.15 41.74
N ALA A 136 -16.43 4.06 42.33
CA ALA A 136 -17.19 2.84 42.52
C ALA A 136 -18.27 3.00 43.59
N LEU A 137 -17.93 3.57 44.75
CA LEU A 137 -18.87 3.79 45.87
C LEU A 137 -20.01 4.75 45.48
N THR A 138 -19.69 5.83 44.75
CA THR A 138 -20.70 6.77 44.20
C THR A 138 -21.61 6.09 43.17
N ARG A 139 -21.04 5.31 42.23
CA ARG A 139 -21.81 4.58 41.20
C ARG A 139 -22.73 3.51 41.77
N LEU A 140 -22.35 2.88 42.88
CA LEU A 140 -23.15 1.88 43.57
C LEU A 140 -24.15 2.48 44.58
N GLY A 141 -24.21 3.81 44.71
CA GLY A 141 -25.16 4.48 45.61
C GLY A 141 -24.91 4.24 47.11
N VAL A 142 -23.72 3.77 47.48
CA VAL A 142 -23.36 3.38 48.85
C VAL A 142 -23.07 4.58 49.74
N THR A 143 -22.63 5.70 49.15
CA THR A 143 -22.20 6.92 49.86
C THR A 143 -23.37 7.76 50.38
N ASP A 144 -23.42 7.98 51.69
CA ASP A 144 -24.37 8.89 52.35
C ASP A 144 -23.67 10.20 52.77
N PRO A 145 -24.18 11.40 52.41
CA PRO A 145 -23.60 12.67 52.85
C PRO A 145 -23.49 12.84 54.37
N ARG A 146 -24.28 12.11 55.17
CA ARG A 146 -24.24 12.13 56.65
C ARG A 146 -23.05 11.36 57.23
N PHE A 147 -22.45 10.47 56.43
CA PHE A 147 -21.33 9.60 56.81
C PHE A 147 -20.21 9.72 55.77
N PRO A 148 -19.48 10.84 55.74
CA PRO A 148 -18.48 11.11 54.71
C PRO A 148 -17.33 10.10 54.78
N VAL A 149 -17.05 9.46 53.64
CA VAL A 149 -15.83 8.67 53.44
C VAL A 149 -14.69 9.63 53.15
N LEU A 150 -13.63 9.55 53.95
CA LEU A 150 -12.39 10.30 53.74
C LEU A 150 -11.44 9.48 52.87
N TYR A 151 -10.78 10.15 51.93
CA TYR A 151 -9.84 9.56 50.99
C TYR A 151 -8.50 10.29 51.16
N ASP A 152 -7.44 9.54 51.43
CA ASP A 152 -6.08 10.04 51.50
C ASP A 152 -5.30 9.51 50.30
N ASP A 153 -5.07 10.40 49.34
CA ASP A 153 -4.38 10.11 48.09
C ASP A 153 -2.85 9.96 48.30
N GLU A 154 -2.28 10.46 49.42
CA GLU A 154 -0.85 10.37 49.73
C GLU A 154 -0.51 9.03 50.41
N THR A 155 -1.32 8.60 51.38
CA THR A 155 -1.14 7.28 52.05
C THR A 155 -1.86 6.13 51.35
N GLY A 156 -2.67 6.41 50.32
CA GLY A 156 -3.47 5.41 49.62
C GLY A 156 -4.54 4.78 50.52
N SER A 157 -5.05 5.51 51.51
CA SER A 157 -5.98 4.98 52.50
C SER A 157 -7.39 5.56 52.37
N VAL A 158 -8.39 4.75 52.71
CA VAL A 158 -9.80 5.13 52.73
C VAL A 158 -10.30 4.94 54.16
N VAL A 159 -10.76 6.03 54.78
CA VAL A 159 -11.29 6.02 56.14
C VAL A 159 -12.80 6.24 56.07
N VAL A 160 -13.56 5.29 56.61
CA VAL A 160 -15.02 5.36 56.71
C VAL A 160 -15.43 5.32 58.18
N SER A 161 -16.38 6.16 58.55
CA SER A 161 -16.99 6.18 59.89
C SER A 161 -18.51 6.31 59.77
N GLY A 162 -19.25 5.44 60.47
CA GLY A 162 -20.72 5.41 60.40
C GLY A 162 -21.32 4.11 60.92
N PRO A 163 -22.57 3.80 60.55
CA PRO A 163 -23.23 2.55 60.95
C PRO A 163 -22.47 1.32 60.42
N PRO A 164 -22.41 0.19 61.16
CA PRO A 164 -21.60 -0.98 60.80
C PRO A 164 -21.81 -1.46 59.36
N ARG A 165 -23.06 -1.45 58.87
CA ARG A 165 -23.40 -1.88 57.51
C ARG A 165 -22.73 -1.06 56.42
N LEU A 166 -22.60 0.26 56.61
CA LEU A 166 -21.93 1.14 55.66
C LEU A 166 -20.42 0.83 55.62
N VAL A 167 -19.83 0.60 56.80
CA VAL A 167 -18.42 0.25 56.97
C VAL A 167 -18.08 -1.08 56.29
N GLU A 168 -18.92 -2.11 56.48
CA GLU A 168 -18.82 -3.41 55.78
C GLU A 168 -18.83 -3.23 54.25
N LEU A 169 -19.85 -2.56 53.70
CA LEU A 169 -20.00 -2.38 52.26
C LEU A 169 -18.82 -1.64 51.64
N VAL A 170 -18.33 -0.58 52.28
CA VAL A 170 -17.15 0.16 51.83
C VAL A 170 -15.90 -0.72 51.89
N GLN A 171 -15.73 -1.54 52.93
CA GLN A 171 -14.59 -2.46 53.07
C GLN A 171 -14.60 -3.56 52.01
N ASP A 172 -15.74 -4.18 51.72
CA ASP A 172 -15.85 -5.24 50.72
C ASP A 172 -15.63 -4.71 49.29
N ILE A 173 -16.23 -3.57 48.95
CA ILE A 173 -16.03 -2.93 47.63
C ILE A 173 -14.58 -2.52 47.44
N ALA A 174 -13.94 -1.91 48.45
CA ALA A 174 -12.53 -1.55 48.38
C ALA A 174 -11.62 -2.78 48.17
N ARG A 175 -11.84 -3.86 48.93
CA ARG A 175 -11.09 -5.13 48.79
C ARG A 175 -11.29 -5.80 47.44
N LEU A 176 -12.50 -5.77 46.88
CA LEU A 176 -12.79 -6.35 45.57
C LEU A 176 -12.03 -5.62 44.45
N ILE A 177 -12.02 -4.29 44.48
CA ILE A 177 -11.31 -3.45 43.50
C ILE A 177 -9.78 -3.62 43.63
N ASP A 178 -9.26 -3.76 44.85
CA ASP A 178 -7.82 -3.95 45.10
C ASP A 178 -7.31 -5.33 44.64
N ARG A 179 -8.14 -6.38 44.70
CA ARG A 179 -7.80 -7.73 44.24
C ARG A 179 -7.91 -7.93 42.72
N GLY A 180 -8.92 -7.36 42.08
CA GLY A 180 -9.25 -7.63 40.67
C GLY A 180 -8.23 -7.18 39.61
N ARG A 181 -7.04 -6.70 40.02
CA ARG A 181 -6.02 -6.12 39.12
C ARG A 181 -4.75 -6.98 38.96
N GLU A 182 -4.67 -8.13 39.63
CA GLU A 182 -3.49 -9.01 39.61
C GLU A 182 -3.18 -9.55 38.20
N ASP A 183 -4.20 -9.98 37.45
CA ASP A 183 -4.02 -10.49 36.09
C ASP A 183 -3.81 -9.38 35.05
N ALA A 184 -4.56 -8.28 35.15
CA ALA A 184 -4.61 -7.25 34.10
C ALA A 184 -3.30 -6.44 33.96
N ASN A 185 -2.54 -6.26 35.04
CA ASN A 185 -1.29 -5.50 35.01
C ASN A 185 -0.03 -6.38 34.86
N ARG A 186 -0.19 -7.70 34.76
CA ARG A 186 0.93 -8.63 34.57
C ARG A 186 1.46 -8.54 33.14
N THR A 187 2.74 -8.23 32.99
CA THR A 187 3.43 -8.33 31.69
C THR A 187 3.59 -9.80 31.30
N VAL A 188 3.18 -10.13 30.08
CA VAL A 188 3.28 -11.46 29.48
C VAL A 188 3.97 -11.37 28.12
N VAL A 189 4.68 -12.43 27.74
CA VAL A 189 5.27 -12.57 26.40
C VAL A 189 4.46 -13.60 25.63
N ARG A 190 4.08 -13.29 24.39
CA ARG A 190 3.39 -14.22 23.49
C ARG A 190 4.04 -14.24 22.12
N THR A 191 4.10 -15.43 21.53
CA THR A 191 4.58 -15.65 20.16
C THR A 191 3.39 -15.83 19.23
N PHE A 192 3.38 -15.09 18.12
CA PHE A 192 2.37 -15.17 17.07
C PHE A 192 3.04 -15.63 15.76
N PRO A 193 2.88 -16.90 15.35
CA PRO A 193 3.39 -17.37 14.07
C PRO A 193 2.56 -16.82 12.91
N LEU A 194 3.23 -16.30 11.87
CA LEU A 194 2.60 -15.80 10.65
C LEU A 194 2.62 -16.88 9.56
N ARG A 195 1.54 -16.96 8.77
CA ARG A 195 1.37 -17.96 7.72
C ARG A 195 1.64 -17.43 6.31
N TYR A 196 1.34 -16.16 6.08
CA TYR A 196 1.37 -15.53 4.77
C TYR A 196 2.25 -14.28 4.76
N ALA A 197 2.20 -13.47 5.82
CA ALA A 197 3.02 -12.28 5.98
C ALA A 197 4.42 -12.59 6.54
N TRP A 198 5.39 -11.74 6.23
CA TRP A 198 6.74 -11.81 6.79
C TRP A 198 6.85 -11.07 8.12
N ALA A 199 7.48 -11.71 9.12
CA ALA A 199 7.69 -11.11 10.44
C ALA A 199 8.72 -9.97 10.40
N THR A 200 9.83 -10.18 9.67
CA THR A 200 10.91 -9.21 9.44
C THR A 200 10.70 -8.43 8.14
N ASP A 201 11.38 -7.29 8.05
CA ASP A 201 11.59 -6.58 6.79
C ASP A 201 12.29 -7.49 5.76
N HIS A 202 12.00 -7.30 4.48
CA HIS A 202 12.67 -8.00 3.39
C HIS A 202 12.80 -7.09 2.17
N THR A 203 13.89 -7.26 1.42
CA THR A 203 14.14 -6.48 0.21
C THR A 203 13.59 -7.18 -1.02
N MET A 204 12.81 -6.45 -1.82
CA MET A 204 12.43 -6.86 -3.18
C MET A 204 13.13 -5.97 -4.19
N ILE A 205 13.42 -6.50 -5.37
CA ILE A 205 13.87 -5.71 -6.52
C ILE A 205 12.63 -5.36 -7.33
N VAL A 206 12.44 -4.07 -7.63
CA VAL A 206 11.39 -3.56 -8.51
C VAL A 206 12.06 -2.58 -9.47
N ASP A 207 11.86 -2.73 -10.78
CA ASP A 207 12.54 -1.93 -11.82
C ASP A 207 14.08 -1.83 -11.65
N GLY A 208 14.70 -2.87 -11.08
CA GLY A 208 16.13 -2.92 -10.79
C GLY A 208 16.58 -2.16 -9.53
N GLN A 209 15.65 -1.51 -8.81
CA GLN A 209 15.92 -0.86 -7.52
C GLN A 209 15.54 -1.80 -6.35
N ALA A 210 16.41 -1.88 -5.35
CA ALA A 210 16.12 -2.63 -4.12
C ALA A 210 15.22 -1.79 -3.20
N ILE A 211 13.95 -2.18 -3.08
CA ILE A 211 12.95 -1.57 -2.19
C ILE A 211 12.83 -2.44 -0.94
N ASN A 212 12.97 -1.85 0.25
CA ASN A 212 12.74 -2.57 1.50
C ASN A 212 11.25 -2.54 1.86
N ILE A 213 10.63 -3.72 1.93
CA ILE A 213 9.25 -3.91 2.34
C ILE A 213 9.23 -4.24 3.84
N ARG A 214 8.45 -3.46 4.61
CA ARG A 214 8.37 -3.60 6.07
C ARG A 214 7.63 -4.87 6.46
N GLY A 215 8.21 -5.62 7.40
CA GLY A 215 7.57 -6.77 8.03
C GLY A 215 6.53 -6.36 9.08
N VAL A 216 5.72 -7.32 9.51
CA VAL A 216 4.64 -7.10 10.49
C VAL A 216 5.18 -6.49 11.80
N ALA A 217 6.34 -6.92 12.30
CA ALA A 217 6.90 -6.37 13.54
C ALA A 217 7.29 -4.89 13.41
N SER A 218 7.84 -4.49 12.26
CA SER A 218 8.22 -3.10 11.97
C SER A 218 7.00 -2.20 11.79
N ILE A 219 5.94 -2.72 11.14
CA ILE A 219 4.64 -2.03 11.04
C ILE A 219 4.08 -1.78 12.44
N LEU A 220 4.00 -2.80 13.29
CA LEU A 220 3.48 -2.67 14.66
C LEU A 220 4.32 -1.71 15.52
N ASN A 221 5.65 -1.82 15.51
CA ASN A 221 6.53 -0.88 16.24
C ASN A 221 6.32 0.58 15.79
N SER A 222 6.09 0.81 14.49
CA SER A 222 5.80 2.15 13.97
C SER A 222 4.45 2.72 14.42
N MET A 223 3.45 1.87 14.68
CA MET A 223 2.15 2.31 15.23
C MET A 223 2.25 2.74 16.70
N TYR A 224 3.09 2.07 17.50
CA TYR A 224 3.26 2.38 18.92
C TYR A 224 4.30 3.46 19.21
N GLY A 225 4.84 4.12 18.18
CA GLY A 225 5.85 5.18 18.33
C GLY A 225 7.22 4.68 18.84
N ASN A 226 7.42 3.36 18.94
CA ASN A 226 8.67 2.72 19.34
C ASN A 226 9.69 2.73 18.19
N ASN A 227 9.96 3.92 17.65
CA ASN A 227 11.03 4.17 16.68
C ASN A 227 12.39 4.22 17.38
N ALA A 228 12.76 3.13 18.07
CA ALA A 228 14.16 2.75 18.14
C ALA A 228 14.51 2.14 16.77
N PRO A 229 15.34 2.77 15.93
CA PRO A 229 15.74 2.16 14.67
C PRO A 229 16.43 0.84 14.99
N SER A 230 15.89 -0.26 14.48
CA SER A 230 16.55 -1.56 14.49
C SER A 230 17.91 -1.38 13.82
N THR A 231 18.94 -1.29 14.66
CA THR A 231 20.29 -0.97 14.21
C THR A 231 20.91 -2.26 13.68
N GLU A 232 20.42 -2.72 12.53
CA GLU A 232 21.08 -3.80 11.81
C GLU A 232 22.46 -3.32 11.40
N SER A 233 23.46 -4.05 11.89
CA SER A 233 24.85 -3.86 11.55
C SER A 233 25.04 -4.08 10.05
N THR A 234 25.18 -2.99 9.29
CA THR A 234 25.67 -3.04 7.92
C THR A 234 26.93 -3.90 7.87
N PRO A 235 27.00 -4.96 7.05
CA PRO A 235 28.23 -5.72 6.91
C PRO A 235 29.30 -4.77 6.36
N GLN A 236 30.33 -4.50 7.18
CA GLN A 236 31.35 -3.50 6.89
C GLN A 236 32.21 -3.96 5.71
N ARG A 237 31.78 -3.60 4.50
CA ARG A 237 32.46 -3.93 3.23
C ARG A 237 33.84 -3.30 3.23
N SER A 238 34.84 -4.10 3.61
CA SER A 238 36.23 -3.67 3.61
C SER A 238 36.71 -3.49 2.18
N GLY A 239 37.26 -2.31 1.91
CA GLY A 239 37.94 -2.01 0.65
C GLY A 239 37.13 -1.17 -0.31
N ASP A 240 37.27 0.15 -0.19
CA ASP A 240 37.43 0.96 -1.38
C ASP A 240 38.59 1.96 -1.17
N ARG A 241 39.61 1.87 -2.02
CA ARG A 241 40.71 2.82 -2.06
C ARG A 241 40.35 3.83 -3.13
N ARG A 242 40.14 5.09 -2.74
CA ARG A 242 39.92 6.20 -3.67
C ARG A 242 40.99 6.18 -4.77
N VAL A 243 40.53 6.01 -6.01
CA VAL A 243 41.28 6.37 -7.21
C VAL A 243 40.83 7.78 -7.57
N ASP A 244 41.70 8.78 -7.37
CA ASP A 244 41.40 10.14 -7.79
C ASP A 244 41.37 10.22 -9.32
N SER A 245 40.23 10.68 -9.85
CA SER A 245 39.98 10.83 -11.28
C SER A 245 40.64 12.08 -11.84
N VAL A 246 41.53 11.93 -12.82
CA VAL A 246 42.12 13.04 -13.57
C VAL A 246 41.31 13.32 -14.84
N ALA A 247 40.94 14.59 -15.05
CA ALA A 247 40.25 15.06 -16.24
C ALA A 247 41.19 15.12 -17.47
N PRO A 248 40.67 14.98 -18.71
CA PRO A 248 41.52 14.83 -19.90
C PRO A 248 42.17 16.15 -20.32
N GLY A 249 43.47 16.09 -20.61
CA GLY A 249 44.23 17.17 -21.23
C GLY A 249 44.78 16.75 -22.59
N GLU A 250 44.62 17.62 -23.59
CA GLU A 250 45.15 17.42 -24.94
C GLU A 250 46.68 17.32 -24.97
N GLY A 251 47.20 16.61 -25.97
CA GLY A 251 48.57 16.10 -25.95
C GLY A 251 49.67 17.09 -26.30
N ASN A 252 50.91 16.71 -26.00
CA ASN A 252 52.07 17.13 -26.78
C ASN A 252 53.12 16.00 -26.82
N ALA A 253 53.96 16.02 -27.84
CA ALA A 253 54.82 14.92 -28.22
C ALA A 253 56.23 14.94 -27.58
N GLY A 254 56.74 13.74 -27.30
CA GLY A 254 58.12 13.40 -27.64
C GLY A 254 59.22 13.55 -26.58
N ARG A 255 60.31 12.80 -26.86
CA ARG A 255 61.62 12.75 -26.18
C ARG A 255 61.66 12.07 -24.80
N GLY A 256 62.05 10.81 -24.85
CA GLY A 256 62.51 10.04 -23.69
C GLY A 256 63.84 10.49 -23.10
N GLY A 257 64.25 9.80 -22.03
CA GLY A 257 65.51 10.05 -21.34
C GLY A 257 65.62 9.40 -19.95
N THR A 258 65.99 8.12 -19.91
CA THR A 258 66.82 7.47 -18.86
C THR A 258 66.53 7.70 -17.36
N ARG A 259 66.18 6.61 -16.65
CA ARG A 259 66.87 6.04 -15.47
C ARG A 259 66.13 4.76 -15.05
N ALA A 260 66.69 3.55 -15.20
CA ALA A 260 67.87 2.96 -14.55
C ALA A 260 67.62 2.59 -13.06
N LEU A 261 67.64 1.28 -12.78
CA LEU A 261 67.52 0.65 -11.47
C LEU A 261 68.66 1.06 -10.52
N SER A 262 68.41 0.99 -9.21
CA SER A 262 69.31 0.31 -8.26
C SER A 262 68.55 -0.07 -6.99
N GLY A 263 68.81 -1.27 -6.47
CA GLY A 263 68.29 -1.76 -5.18
C GLY A 263 69.44 -2.20 -4.27
N LEU A 264 69.10 -3.03 -3.26
CA LEU A 264 69.93 -3.39 -2.10
C LEU A 264 70.21 -2.19 -1.16
N GLY A 265 70.27 -2.36 0.17
CA GLY A 265 70.01 -3.55 0.99
C GLY A 265 70.61 -3.37 2.39
N GLY A 266 70.27 -4.27 3.32
CA GLY A 266 71.12 -4.55 4.49
C GLY A 266 70.54 -4.19 5.86
N ASN A 267 70.67 -5.13 6.80
CA ASN A 267 70.36 -4.95 8.22
C ASN A 267 71.41 -4.07 8.91
N ASP A 268 71.05 -3.42 10.03
CA ASP A 268 71.96 -3.40 11.17
C ASP A 268 71.28 -3.32 12.54
N ARG A 269 72.05 -3.59 13.61
CA ARG A 269 71.55 -4.04 14.93
C ARG A 269 71.68 -2.99 16.07
N GLY A 270 70.66 -2.93 16.93
CA GLY A 270 70.83 -3.05 18.40
C GLY A 270 71.11 -1.80 19.27
N GLY A 271 70.37 -1.71 20.40
CA GLY A 271 70.65 -0.84 21.56
C GLY A 271 70.08 0.60 21.46
N GLY A 272 69.69 1.29 22.54
CA GLY A 272 69.54 0.90 23.94
C GLY A 272 69.52 2.10 24.91
N LYS A 273 68.64 2.05 25.94
CA LYS A 273 68.49 2.99 27.09
C LYS A 273 67.80 4.36 26.88
N ALA A 274 67.07 4.77 27.91
CA ALA A 274 66.44 6.09 28.11
C ALA A 274 67.39 7.08 28.85
N PRO A 275 67.00 8.36 29.07
CA PRO A 275 66.32 8.67 30.34
C PRO A 275 65.24 9.79 30.31
N LEU A 276 64.52 9.90 31.44
CA LEU A 276 63.63 11.00 31.91
C LEU A 276 64.46 12.05 32.72
N PRO A 277 63.88 12.99 33.50
CA PRO A 277 62.73 13.92 33.34
C PRO A 277 63.31 15.38 33.24
N PRO A 278 62.74 16.51 33.77
CA PRO A 278 61.40 16.87 34.25
C PRO A 278 60.83 18.14 33.54
N GLY A 279 59.93 18.89 34.20
CA GLY A 279 59.28 20.12 33.69
C GLY A 279 59.53 21.39 34.53
N GLY A 280 58.94 22.51 34.08
CA GLY A 280 59.05 23.84 34.71
C GLY A 280 57.89 24.78 34.29
N VAL A 281 57.59 25.76 35.14
CA VAL A 281 56.36 26.59 35.17
C VAL A 281 56.38 27.86 34.31
N GLY A 282 55.20 28.33 33.88
CA GLY A 282 54.77 29.72 34.13
C GLY A 282 54.56 30.71 32.95
N GLN A 283 53.35 31.30 32.90
CA GLN A 283 52.94 32.56 32.22
C GLN A 283 53.01 32.61 30.67
N TYR A 284 52.21 33.40 29.93
CA TYR A 284 51.48 34.65 30.24
C TYR A 284 50.30 34.92 29.27
N ALA A 285 49.39 35.81 29.71
CA ALA A 285 48.48 36.67 28.94
C ALA A 285 47.34 36.04 28.09
N GLY A 286 46.17 36.68 28.13
CA GLY A 286 44.98 36.29 27.36
C GLY A 286 44.54 37.35 26.35
N GLY A 287 43.50 37.02 25.58
CA GLY A 287 42.82 37.93 24.65
C GLY A 287 41.47 37.32 24.26
N GLY A 288 40.38 37.98 24.61
CA GLY A 288 39.03 37.48 24.34
C GLY A 288 38.51 37.85 22.95
N SER A 289 37.59 37.05 22.42
CA SER A 289 36.67 37.44 21.35
C SER A 289 35.43 36.56 21.44
N ALA A 290 34.25 37.19 21.45
CA ALA A 290 32.97 36.52 21.63
C ALA A 290 32.24 36.33 20.28
N ALA A 291 31.61 35.17 20.12
CA ALA A 291 30.71 34.80 19.02
C ALA A 291 29.78 33.65 19.53
N PRO A 292 28.60 33.39 18.94
CA PRO A 292 27.37 33.53 19.72
C PRO A 292 26.69 32.20 20.12
N LEU A 293 25.77 32.32 21.07
CA LEU A 293 24.80 31.27 21.43
C LEU A 293 23.87 30.95 20.24
N PRO A 294 23.62 29.67 19.89
CA PRO A 294 22.53 29.31 19.00
C PRO A 294 21.18 29.50 19.71
N SER A 295 20.25 30.13 19.00
CA SER A 295 18.93 30.50 19.50
C SER A 295 17.90 29.38 19.41
N GLY A 296 17.11 29.22 20.47
CA GLY A 296 15.68 28.88 20.38
C GLY A 296 15.32 27.49 19.86
N GLU A 297 15.40 26.48 20.73
CA GLU A 297 14.60 25.27 20.53
C GLU A 297 13.10 25.62 20.58
N SER A 298 12.46 25.55 19.41
CA SER A 298 11.01 25.60 19.29
C SER A 298 10.42 24.39 20.02
N ARG A 299 9.82 24.62 21.19
CA ARG A 299 8.98 23.62 21.87
C ARG A 299 7.71 23.39 21.06
N SER A 300 7.84 22.58 20.02
CA SER A 300 6.71 22.02 19.26
C SER A 300 5.86 21.20 20.20
N ARG A 301 4.81 21.82 20.71
CA ARG A 301 3.80 21.24 21.57
C ARG A 301 2.96 20.26 20.76
N ALA A 302 3.51 19.08 20.54
CA ALA A 302 2.72 17.91 20.22
C ALA A 302 1.92 17.57 21.49
N ASP A 303 0.65 17.97 21.53
CA ASP A 303 -0.32 17.38 22.46
C ASP A 303 -0.50 15.91 22.05
N ALA A 304 0.41 15.06 22.51
CA ALA A 304 0.23 13.63 22.49
C ALA A 304 -0.95 13.30 23.41
N PHE A 305 -1.88 12.48 22.92
CA PHE A 305 -2.93 11.89 23.73
C PHE A 305 -2.27 11.03 24.83
N GLN A 306 -2.10 11.62 26.01
CA GLN A 306 -1.48 10.95 27.14
C GLN A 306 -2.52 10.06 27.85
N GLU A 307 -2.95 9.02 27.15
CA GLU A 307 -3.61 7.88 27.79
C GLU A 307 -2.60 7.13 28.66
N ASP A 308 -3.01 6.88 29.91
CA ASP A 308 -2.46 5.95 30.92
C ASP A 308 -1.02 5.45 30.69
N GLY A 309 -0.09 5.91 31.54
CA GLY A 309 1.36 5.65 31.48
C GLY A 309 1.79 4.19 31.75
N GLY A 310 1.26 3.23 30.99
CA GLY A 310 1.77 1.88 30.88
C GLY A 310 2.88 1.80 29.82
N SER A 311 3.94 1.04 30.11
CA SER A 311 5.02 0.72 29.17
C SER A 311 4.47 0.42 27.76
N ALA A 312 5.07 1.00 26.74
CA ALA A 312 4.80 0.62 25.36
C ALA A 312 5.10 -0.88 25.16
N PRO A 313 4.36 -1.57 24.26
CA PRO A 313 4.61 -2.97 23.94
C PRO A 313 5.99 -3.13 23.31
N ILE A 314 6.75 -4.14 23.71
CA ILE A 314 8.01 -4.50 23.03
C ILE A 314 7.70 -5.59 22.02
N ILE A 315 8.03 -5.33 20.75
CA ILE A 315 7.71 -6.19 19.62
C ILE A 315 9.00 -6.53 18.86
N HIS A 316 9.30 -7.83 18.75
CA HIS A 316 10.43 -8.36 17.98
C HIS A 316 9.95 -9.40 16.98
N ALA A 317 10.63 -9.53 15.84
CA ALA A 317 10.45 -10.65 14.92
C ALA A 317 11.51 -11.74 15.19
N ASP A 318 11.09 -13.01 15.15
CA ASP A 318 11.99 -14.15 14.93
C ASP A 318 11.86 -14.58 13.45
N PRO A 319 12.87 -14.31 12.59
CA PRO A 319 12.84 -14.71 11.18
C PRO A 319 12.92 -16.24 11.00
N ARG A 320 13.52 -16.98 11.93
CA ARG A 320 13.74 -18.43 11.82
C ARG A 320 12.42 -19.22 11.97
N SER A 321 11.45 -18.67 12.69
CA SER A 321 10.11 -19.26 12.85
C SER A 321 8.98 -18.42 12.23
N ASN A 322 9.33 -17.40 11.43
CA ASN A 322 8.41 -16.39 10.86
C ASN A 322 7.33 -15.95 11.87
N SER A 323 7.75 -15.46 13.04
CA SER A 323 6.83 -15.19 14.14
C SER A 323 7.13 -13.86 14.84
N VAL A 324 6.07 -13.17 15.25
CA VAL A 324 6.16 -11.92 16.02
C VAL A 324 6.05 -12.23 17.51
N LEU A 325 7.04 -11.78 18.28
CA LEU A 325 7.11 -11.84 19.73
C LEU A 325 6.60 -10.51 20.30
N VAL A 326 5.51 -10.54 21.06
CA VAL A 326 4.94 -9.35 21.72
C VAL A 326 5.07 -9.50 23.23
N ARG A 327 5.63 -8.49 23.88
CA ARG A 327 5.68 -8.34 25.34
C ARG A 327 4.89 -7.11 25.76
N ASP A 328 3.72 -7.32 26.36
CA ASP A 328 2.83 -6.27 26.88
C ASP A 328 2.03 -6.82 28.08
N ARG A 329 1.14 -6.02 28.66
CA ARG A 329 0.17 -6.42 29.68
C ARG A 329 -0.83 -7.44 29.11
N ALA A 330 -1.28 -8.36 29.97
CA ALA A 330 -2.19 -9.44 29.57
C ALA A 330 -3.55 -8.93 29.06
N ASP A 331 -4.03 -7.79 29.54
CA ASP A 331 -5.29 -7.17 29.11
C ASP A 331 -5.26 -6.66 27.66
N ARG A 332 -4.09 -6.22 27.17
CA ARG A 332 -3.90 -5.77 25.77
C ARG A 332 -3.60 -6.89 24.79
N MET A 333 -3.20 -8.07 25.28
CA MET A 333 -2.71 -9.18 24.45
C MET A 333 -3.73 -9.71 23.42
N ALA A 334 -5.04 -9.63 23.73
CA ALA A 334 -6.11 -9.99 22.80
C ALA A 334 -6.24 -9.00 21.63
N ALA A 335 -6.02 -7.71 21.86
CA ALA A 335 -6.04 -6.70 20.80
C ALA A 335 -4.89 -6.90 19.82
N HIS A 336 -3.66 -7.10 20.34
CA HIS A 336 -2.47 -7.45 19.54
C HIS A 336 -2.71 -8.68 18.65
N GLN A 337 -3.33 -9.72 19.20
CA GLN A 337 -3.68 -10.92 18.44
C GLN A 337 -4.59 -10.59 17.24
N SER A 338 -5.70 -9.89 17.47
CA SER A 338 -6.65 -9.54 16.39
C SER A 338 -6.01 -8.64 15.32
N LEU A 339 -5.10 -7.75 15.70
CA LEU A 339 -4.37 -6.89 14.76
C LEU A 339 -3.39 -7.72 13.90
N ILE A 340 -2.63 -8.63 14.51
CA ILE A 340 -1.72 -9.53 13.78
C ILE A 340 -2.51 -10.44 12.82
N GLU A 341 -3.63 -11.01 13.25
CA GLU A 341 -4.52 -11.82 12.40
C GLU A 341 -5.11 -11.02 11.23
N SER A 342 -5.35 -9.71 11.40
CA SER A 342 -5.80 -8.82 10.32
C SER A 342 -4.70 -8.42 9.33
N LEU A 343 -3.43 -8.55 9.71
CA LEU A 343 -2.26 -8.28 8.85
C LEU A 343 -1.77 -9.54 8.11
N ASP A 344 -1.95 -10.73 8.69
CA ASP A 344 -1.58 -12.02 8.10
C ASP A 344 -2.63 -12.51 7.08
N THR A 345 -2.87 -11.72 6.04
CA THR A 345 -3.82 -12.04 4.97
C THR A 345 -3.19 -12.90 3.87
N ARG A 346 -3.98 -13.79 3.25
CA ARG A 346 -3.50 -14.65 2.15
C ARG A 346 -3.34 -13.80 0.88
N PRO A 347 -2.12 -13.66 0.30
CA PRO A 347 -1.95 -12.98 -0.99
C PRO A 347 -2.61 -13.79 -2.11
N ALA A 348 -3.19 -13.09 -3.08
CA ALA A 348 -3.68 -13.69 -4.31
C ALA A 348 -2.51 -14.09 -5.21
N VAL A 349 -2.67 -15.19 -5.96
CA VAL A 349 -1.79 -15.52 -7.09
C VAL A 349 -2.44 -15.00 -8.36
N LEU A 350 -1.67 -14.35 -9.22
CA LEU A 350 -2.14 -13.81 -10.49
C LEU A 350 -1.37 -14.46 -11.66
N GLU A 351 -2.09 -14.94 -12.68
CA GLU A 351 -1.54 -15.19 -14.03
C GLU A 351 -1.78 -13.94 -14.88
N ILE A 352 -0.71 -13.41 -15.49
CA ILE A 352 -0.77 -12.31 -16.44
C ILE A 352 -0.37 -12.86 -17.80
N SER A 353 -1.28 -12.79 -18.78
CA SER A 353 -1.02 -13.13 -20.18
C SER A 353 -1.07 -11.85 -21.01
N ALA A 354 0.02 -11.51 -21.68
CA ALA A 354 -0.04 -10.57 -22.80
C ALA A 354 -0.28 -11.35 -24.11
N SER A 355 -0.89 -10.70 -25.09
CA SER A 355 -1.07 -11.22 -26.46
C SER A 355 -0.68 -10.13 -27.43
N ILE A 356 0.45 -10.35 -28.11
CA ILE A 356 0.98 -9.50 -29.17
C ILE A 356 0.45 -10.09 -30.47
N ILE A 357 -0.47 -9.38 -31.10
CA ILE A 357 -1.12 -9.78 -32.35
C ILE A 357 -0.56 -8.90 -33.46
N GLU A 358 0.03 -9.53 -34.47
CA GLU A 358 0.47 -8.90 -35.70
C GLU A 358 -0.34 -9.43 -36.88
N ILE A 359 -0.82 -8.52 -37.71
CA ILE A 359 -1.58 -8.80 -38.93
C ILE A 359 -0.87 -8.05 -40.05
N SER A 360 -0.31 -8.79 -41.01
CA SER A 360 0.29 -8.22 -42.22
C SER A 360 -0.51 -8.64 -43.44
N GLU A 361 -1.00 -7.65 -44.18
CA GLU A 361 -1.71 -7.82 -45.45
C GLU A 361 -0.88 -7.18 -46.56
N SER A 362 -0.61 -7.93 -47.63
CA SER A 362 0.09 -7.43 -48.81
C SER A 362 -0.74 -7.71 -50.06
N ALA A 363 -0.99 -6.69 -50.86
CA ALA A 363 -1.67 -6.79 -52.15
C ALA A 363 -0.74 -6.30 -53.28
N LEU A 364 -0.75 -7.01 -54.41
CA LEU A 364 -0.05 -6.65 -55.63
C LEU A 364 -1.04 -6.72 -56.80
N GLU A 365 -1.14 -5.63 -57.55
CA GLU A 365 -1.88 -5.52 -58.80
C GLU A 365 -0.90 -5.06 -59.89
N ASP A 366 -0.78 -5.84 -60.96
CA ASP A 366 0.06 -5.58 -62.12
C ASP A 366 -0.80 -5.83 -63.37
N LEU A 367 -0.98 -4.78 -64.17
CA LEU A 367 -1.71 -4.83 -65.44
C LEU A 367 -1.04 -3.93 -66.46
N GLY A 368 -0.60 -4.50 -67.58
CA GLY A 368 0.03 -3.69 -68.62
C GLY A 368 0.27 -4.41 -69.94
N VAL A 369 0.78 -3.65 -70.90
CA VAL A 369 1.29 -4.18 -72.17
C VAL A 369 2.69 -3.66 -72.44
N ASP A 370 3.67 -4.56 -72.45
CA ASP A 370 5.03 -4.26 -72.90
C ASP A 370 5.07 -4.36 -74.42
N TRP A 371 5.52 -3.30 -75.09
CA TRP A 371 5.81 -3.31 -76.51
C TRP A 371 7.33 -3.34 -76.71
N ARG A 372 7.78 -4.18 -77.63
CA ARG A 372 9.18 -4.20 -78.08
C ARG A 372 9.23 -4.12 -79.61
N LEU A 373 9.84 -3.06 -80.13
CA LEU A 373 10.08 -2.85 -81.55
C LEU A 373 11.58 -2.98 -81.81
N HIS A 374 11.96 -3.85 -82.74
CA HIS A 374 13.35 -4.07 -83.11
C HIS A 374 13.54 -4.04 -84.62
N ASN A 375 14.63 -3.40 -85.03
CA ASN A 375 15.07 -3.25 -86.41
C ASN A 375 16.59 -2.97 -86.40
N SER A 376 17.27 -3.18 -87.52
CA SER A 376 18.73 -3.04 -87.67
C SER A 376 19.32 -1.64 -87.37
N HIS A 377 18.49 -0.66 -87.04
CA HIS A 377 18.88 0.71 -86.68
C HIS A 377 18.16 1.25 -85.42
N VAL A 378 17.15 0.54 -84.90
CA VAL A 378 16.28 1.02 -83.81
C VAL A 378 15.83 -0.17 -82.97
N ASP A 379 16.11 -0.13 -81.68
CA ASP A 379 15.59 -1.05 -80.66
C ASP A 379 14.87 -0.20 -79.60
N MET A 380 13.60 -0.50 -79.35
CA MET A 380 12.76 0.20 -78.36
C MET A 380 11.96 -0.81 -77.56
N GLN A 381 11.90 -0.64 -76.26
CA GLN A 381 11.08 -1.42 -75.34
C GLN A 381 10.33 -0.49 -74.39
N THR A 382 9.11 -0.87 -74.02
CA THR A 382 8.23 -0.15 -73.08
C THR A 382 7.85 -1.07 -71.92
N GLY A 383 7.57 -0.50 -70.75
CA GLY A 383 7.13 -1.26 -69.56
C GLY A 383 8.26 -1.87 -68.73
N TYR A 384 7.90 -2.76 -67.80
CA TYR A 384 8.77 -3.24 -66.71
C TYR A 384 9.79 -4.28 -67.20
N GLY A 385 10.89 -3.80 -67.79
CA GLY A 385 11.95 -4.62 -68.43
C GLY A 385 12.86 -5.41 -67.47
N THR A 386 12.32 -6.14 -66.49
CA THR A 386 13.09 -6.92 -65.49
C THR A 386 13.73 -8.21 -66.00
N ASN A 387 13.40 -8.65 -67.22
CA ASN A 387 14.06 -9.80 -67.82
C ASN A 387 15.34 -9.37 -68.54
N THR A 388 16.47 -9.99 -68.17
CA THR A 388 17.73 -9.89 -68.91
C THR A 388 17.48 -10.11 -70.40
N GLN A 389 18.00 -9.22 -71.23
CA GLN A 389 17.80 -9.22 -72.67
C GLN A 389 17.87 -10.65 -73.25
N LEU A 390 16.81 -11.10 -73.90
CA LEU A 390 16.91 -12.21 -74.84
C LEU A 390 17.73 -11.69 -76.03
N SER A 391 19.05 -11.76 -75.89
CA SER A 391 20.00 -11.17 -76.81
C SER A 391 19.88 -11.88 -78.16
N ASN A 392 19.41 -11.10 -79.15
CA ASN A 392 19.23 -11.49 -80.54
C ASN A 392 18.10 -12.53 -80.83
N PRO A 393 16.95 -12.10 -81.37
CA PRO A 393 15.91 -12.98 -81.90
C PRO A 393 16.23 -13.54 -83.29
N GLY A 394 17.48 -13.36 -83.75
CA GLY A 394 18.13 -14.24 -84.72
C GLY A 394 18.13 -15.72 -84.31
N ALA A 395 18.04 -16.02 -83.01
CA ALA A 395 17.97 -17.38 -82.47
C ALA A 395 16.52 -17.89 -82.30
N LEU A 396 15.77 -17.90 -83.40
CA LEU A 396 14.61 -18.80 -83.58
C LEU A 396 15.01 -20.09 -84.34
N ASP A 397 16.31 -20.40 -84.38
CA ASP A 397 16.78 -21.74 -84.69
C ASP A 397 16.45 -22.66 -83.49
N ALA A 398 15.72 -23.73 -83.75
CA ALA A 398 15.14 -24.62 -82.74
C ALA A 398 16.16 -25.61 -82.14
N VAL A 399 17.43 -25.19 -82.03
CA VAL A 399 18.48 -25.88 -81.28
C VAL A 399 19.01 -24.94 -80.21
N ALA A 400 18.15 -24.66 -79.22
CA ALA A 400 18.63 -24.19 -77.93
C ALA A 400 19.56 -25.26 -77.35
N THR A 401 20.87 -25.00 -77.37
CA THR A 401 21.84 -25.86 -76.69
C THR A 401 21.43 -25.97 -75.22
N THR A 402 21.39 -27.21 -74.72
CA THR A 402 20.61 -27.63 -73.55
C THR A 402 21.05 -27.00 -72.22
N ALA A 403 22.10 -26.18 -72.21
CA ALA A 403 22.52 -25.36 -71.07
C ALA A 403 21.68 -24.08 -70.89
N ASN A 404 21.29 -23.38 -71.97
CA ASN A 404 20.62 -22.07 -71.88
C ASN A 404 19.10 -22.13 -72.05
N ALA A 405 18.55 -23.24 -72.58
CA ALA A 405 17.11 -23.45 -72.63
C ALA A 405 16.47 -23.39 -71.22
N ALA A 406 17.14 -23.96 -70.22
CA ALA A 406 16.69 -23.94 -68.82
C ALA A 406 16.57 -22.52 -68.25
N ALA A 407 17.45 -21.59 -68.66
CA ALA A 407 17.38 -20.19 -68.24
C ALA A 407 16.25 -19.41 -68.94
N ALA A 408 15.96 -19.71 -70.21
CA ALA A 408 14.88 -19.05 -70.96
C ALA A 408 13.48 -19.50 -70.52
N ILE A 409 13.33 -20.75 -70.06
CA ILE A 409 12.05 -21.30 -69.54
C ILE A 409 11.77 -20.80 -68.10
N ALA A 410 12.79 -20.35 -67.37
CA ALA A 410 12.69 -19.96 -65.95
C ALA A 410 11.99 -18.62 -65.67
N ALA A 411 11.44 -17.95 -66.70
CA ALA A 411 10.84 -16.61 -66.58
C ALA A 411 9.35 -16.57 -67.00
N THR A 412 8.59 -17.63 -66.73
CA THR A 412 7.12 -17.55 -66.72
C THR A 412 6.70 -16.75 -65.47
N PRO A 413 6.17 -15.52 -65.60
CA PRO A 413 5.81 -14.74 -64.42
C PRO A 413 4.60 -15.36 -63.72
N THR A 414 4.48 -15.10 -62.42
CA THR A 414 3.23 -15.32 -61.69
C THR A 414 2.12 -14.51 -62.36
N GLY A 415 1.04 -15.16 -62.78
CA GLY A 415 -0.10 -14.49 -63.43
C GLY A 415 -0.33 -14.92 -64.89
N GLY A 416 -1.22 -14.20 -65.57
CA GLY A 416 -1.53 -14.42 -66.99
C GLY A 416 -0.61 -13.61 -67.88
N VAL A 417 0.05 -14.26 -68.84
CA VAL A 417 0.87 -13.60 -69.86
C VAL A 417 0.49 -14.05 -71.26
N LEU A 418 0.12 -13.09 -72.11
CA LEU A 418 -0.13 -13.32 -73.53
C LEU A 418 0.96 -12.62 -74.34
N THR A 419 1.64 -13.38 -75.20
CA THR A 419 2.73 -12.86 -76.04
C THR A 419 2.37 -13.03 -77.51
N ALA A 420 2.43 -11.93 -78.26
CA ALA A 420 2.27 -11.91 -79.72
C ALA A 420 3.54 -11.32 -80.36
N VAL A 421 4.01 -11.92 -81.46
CA VAL A 421 5.16 -11.44 -82.23
C VAL A 421 4.76 -11.32 -83.70
N ILE A 422 5.05 -10.17 -84.30
CA ILE A 422 4.74 -9.85 -85.69
C ILE A 422 6.04 -9.41 -86.37
N GLY A 423 6.59 -10.25 -87.25
CA GLY A 423 7.81 -9.96 -88.00
C GLY A 423 8.71 -11.18 -88.17
N GLY A 424 9.98 -10.94 -88.48
CA GLY A 424 11.03 -11.95 -88.66
C GLY A 424 12.30 -11.62 -87.88
N ALA A 425 13.30 -12.50 -87.98
CA ALA A 425 14.48 -12.54 -87.13
C ALA A 425 15.26 -11.21 -86.97
N SER A 426 15.23 -10.32 -87.99
CA SER A 426 15.91 -9.02 -87.98
C SER A 426 14.98 -7.81 -87.80
N ARG A 427 13.66 -8.00 -87.87
CA ARG A 427 12.64 -6.94 -87.77
C ARG A 427 11.34 -7.50 -87.19
N TYR A 428 11.01 -7.17 -85.95
CA TYR A 428 9.79 -7.63 -85.29
C TYR A 428 9.21 -6.57 -84.35
N LEU A 429 7.89 -6.65 -84.19
CA LEU A 429 7.13 -6.04 -83.11
C LEU A 429 6.65 -7.17 -82.20
N MET A 430 6.90 -7.05 -80.90
CA MET A 430 6.43 -7.97 -79.87
C MET A 430 5.53 -7.20 -78.91
N ALA A 431 4.38 -7.79 -78.57
CA ALA A 431 3.47 -7.30 -77.55
C ALA A 431 3.33 -8.37 -76.47
N ARG A 432 3.52 -8.00 -75.21
CA ARG A 432 3.35 -8.87 -74.04
C ARG A 432 2.33 -8.23 -73.10
N ILE A 433 1.20 -8.88 -72.91
CA ILE A 433 0.19 -8.46 -71.93
C ILE A 433 0.53 -9.16 -70.60
N SER A 434 0.68 -8.40 -69.51
CA SER A 434 0.78 -8.91 -68.14
C SER A 434 -0.53 -8.65 -67.39
N ALA A 435 -1.00 -9.64 -66.62
CA ALA A 435 -2.09 -9.47 -65.66
C ALA A 435 -1.85 -10.37 -64.44
N LEU A 436 -1.65 -9.75 -63.28
CA LEU A 436 -1.49 -10.41 -61.98
C LEU A 436 -2.25 -9.64 -60.91
N GLN A 437 -3.02 -10.36 -60.10
CA GLN A 437 -3.52 -9.89 -58.81
C GLN A 437 -3.14 -10.92 -57.75
N GLN A 438 -2.49 -10.48 -56.69
CA GLN A 438 -2.07 -11.31 -55.56
C GLN A 438 -2.48 -10.63 -54.25
N THR A 439 -2.96 -11.42 -53.30
CA THR A 439 -3.20 -10.99 -51.92
C THR A 439 -2.65 -12.05 -50.97
N ASN A 440 -1.74 -11.65 -50.08
CA ASN A 440 -1.25 -12.49 -48.99
C ASN A 440 -1.69 -11.86 -47.67
N GLN A 441 -2.16 -12.67 -46.74
CA GLN A 441 -2.47 -12.29 -45.37
C GLN A 441 -1.73 -13.24 -44.43
N ALA A 442 -1.03 -12.69 -43.45
CA ALA A 442 -0.39 -13.46 -42.39
C ALA A 442 -0.75 -12.89 -41.02
N HIS A 443 -0.90 -13.79 -40.05
CA HIS A 443 -1.26 -13.48 -38.68
C HIS A 443 -0.25 -14.17 -37.76
N ILE A 444 0.46 -13.38 -36.96
CA ILE A 444 1.47 -13.85 -36.02
C ILE A 444 1.01 -13.44 -34.62
N THR A 445 0.86 -14.41 -33.72
CA THR A 445 0.51 -14.15 -32.32
C THR A 445 1.62 -14.68 -31.41
N ALA A 446 2.13 -13.81 -30.54
CA ALA A 446 3.01 -14.18 -29.43
C ALA A 446 2.28 -13.93 -28.10
N SER A 447 2.28 -14.93 -27.20
CA SER A 447 1.54 -14.87 -25.94
C SER A 447 2.45 -15.18 -24.74
N PRO A 448 3.32 -14.25 -24.31
CA PRO A 448 4.09 -14.41 -23.08
C PRO A 448 3.14 -14.45 -21.86
N LYS A 449 3.47 -15.32 -20.92
CA LYS A 449 2.73 -15.51 -19.67
C LYS A 449 3.67 -15.52 -18.49
N VAL A 450 3.22 -14.95 -17.38
CA VAL A 450 3.93 -14.97 -16.09
C VAL A 450 2.94 -15.11 -14.94
N ALA A 451 3.32 -15.81 -13.88
CA ALA A 451 2.54 -15.93 -12.66
C ALA A 451 3.31 -15.31 -11.48
N THR A 452 2.61 -14.58 -10.61
CA THR A 452 3.21 -13.90 -9.44
C THR A 452 2.20 -13.75 -8.30
N LEU A 453 2.68 -13.28 -7.15
CA LEU A 453 1.85 -12.88 -6.02
C LEU A 453 1.39 -11.42 -6.17
N ASP A 454 0.30 -11.10 -5.48
CA ASP A 454 -0.15 -9.72 -5.32
C ASP A 454 0.97 -8.81 -4.78
N ASN A 455 1.09 -7.60 -5.33
CA ASN A 455 2.14 -6.61 -5.05
C ASN A 455 3.60 -7.09 -5.27
N THR A 456 3.82 -8.17 -6.04
CA THR A 456 5.16 -8.72 -6.31
C THR A 456 5.50 -8.62 -7.81
N GLU A 457 6.64 -7.99 -8.15
CA GLU A 457 7.10 -7.87 -9.53
C GLU A 457 7.39 -9.25 -10.16
N ALA A 458 6.95 -9.42 -11.41
CA ALA A 458 7.21 -10.59 -12.22
C ALA A 458 7.89 -10.19 -13.54
N ILE A 459 8.86 -10.98 -13.99
CA ILE A 459 9.62 -10.75 -15.22
C ILE A 459 9.66 -12.05 -16.02
N MET A 460 9.32 -11.96 -17.31
CA MET A 460 9.49 -13.03 -18.30
C MET A 460 10.27 -12.49 -19.49
N ASP A 461 11.50 -12.97 -19.66
CA ASP A 461 12.41 -12.61 -20.76
C ASP A 461 12.60 -13.82 -21.68
N SER A 462 12.39 -13.61 -22.98
CA SER A 462 12.67 -14.57 -24.05
C SER A 462 13.37 -13.86 -25.21
N LYS A 463 14.68 -13.63 -25.03
CA LYS A 463 15.55 -12.87 -25.96
C LYS A 463 16.58 -13.78 -26.62
N GLN A 464 16.75 -13.63 -27.93
CA GLN A 464 17.84 -14.23 -28.71
C GLN A 464 18.94 -13.18 -28.89
N ASN A 465 20.20 -13.62 -28.76
CA ASN A 465 21.37 -12.75 -28.88
C ASN A 465 22.16 -13.10 -30.14
N PHE A 466 22.46 -12.12 -30.97
CA PHE A 466 23.46 -12.26 -32.04
C PHE A 466 24.72 -11.46 -31.73
N TYR A 467 25.87 -11.99 -32.14
CA TYR A 467 27.18 -11.41 -31.84
C TYR A 467 27.79 -10.84 -33.11
N VAL A 468 28.13 -9.55 -33.07
CA VAL A 468 28.81 -8.84 -34.15
C VAL A 468 30.31 -8.78 -33.83
N PRO A 469 31.20 -9.30 -34.70
CA PRO A 469 32.63 -9.10 -34.55
C PRO A 469 33.02 -7.67 -34.89
N VAL A 470 33.58 -6.96 -33.92
CA VAL A 470 34.17 -5.63 -34.08
C VAL A 470 35.67 -5.81 -34.31
N ALA A 471 36.14 -5.48 -35.52
CA ALA A 471 37.52 -5.68 -35.92
C ALA A 471 38.44 -4.60 -35.28
N GLY A 472 39.33 -5.04 -34.38
CA GLY A 472 40.45 -4.24 -33.88
C GLY A 472 41.80 -4.71 -34.45
N TYR A 473 42.81 -3.85 -34.40
CA TYR A 473 44.13 -4.11 -35.02
C TYR A 473 44.93 -5.25 -34.37
N GLN A 474 44.62 -5.63 -33.12
CA GLN A 474 45.32 -6.69 -32.38
C GLN A 474 44.39 -7.59 -31.54
N SER A 475 43.11 -7.21 -31.40
CA SER A 475 42.06 -7.95 -30.68
C SER A 475 40.76 -7.80 -31.46
N ALA A 476 39.88 -8.80 -31.40
CA ALA A 476 38.52 -8.72 -31.91
C ALA A 476 37.54 -8.83 -30.74
N ASP A 477 36.64 -7.85 -30.62
CA ASP A 477 35.58 -7.85 -29.61
C ASP A 477 34.26 -8.34 -30.22
N LEU A 478 33.38 -8.90 -29.40
CA LEU A 478 32.03 -9.32 -29.81
C LEU A 478 30.99 -8.41 -29.16
N TYR A 479 30.25 -7.66 -29.99
CA TYR A 479 29.12 -6.86 -29.52
C TYR A 479 27.82 -7.67 -29.62
N SER A 480 27.13 -7.90 -28.50
CA SER A 480 25.87 -8.64 -28.46
C SER A 480 24.68 -7.72 -28.67
N ILE A 481 23.86 -8.00 -29.68
CA ILE A 481 22.57 -7.35 -29.90
C ILE A 481 21.46 -8.38 -29.61
N SER A 482 20.52 -8.00 -28.75
CA SER A 482 19.43 -8.86 -28.29
C SER A 482 18.11 -8.46 -28.95
N ALA A 483 17.32 -9.46 -29.37
CA ALA A 483 15.97 -9.28 -29.89
C ALA A 483 15.05 -10.40 -29.35
N GLY A 484 13.83 -10.05 -28.99
CA GLY A 484 12.83 -10.99 -28.47
C GLY A 484 11.83 -10.27 -27.57
N VAL A 485 11.09 -11.02 -26.76
CA VAL A 485 10.01 -10.48 -25.93
C VAL A 485 10.43 -10.38 -24.47
N SER A 486 10.08 -9.28 -23.82
CA SER A 486 10.16 -9.05 -22.38
C SER A 486 8.78 -8.63 -21.88
N LEU A 487 8.27 -9.30 -20.84
CA LEU A 487 7.09 -8.89 -20.10
C LEU A 487 7.48 -8.72 -18.63
N ARG A 488 7.49 -7.46 -18.17
CA ARG A 488 7.65 -7.07 -16.77
C ARG A 488 6.33 -6.50 -16.25
N VAL A 489 5.87 -6.98 -15.11
CA VAL A 489 4.59 -6.57 -14.52
C VAL A 489 4.65 -6.52 -13.00
N LEU A 490 4.08 -5.46 -12.42
CA LEU A 490 3.81 -5.35 -10.99
C LEU A 490 2.29 -5.23 -10.78
N PRO A 491 1.59 -6.31 -10.41
CA PRO A 491 0.15 -6.30 -10.18
C PRO A 491 -0.22 -5.92 -8.74
N MET A 492 -1.41 -5.32 -8.59
CA MET A 492 -2.12 -5.11 -7.33
C MET A 492 -3.60 -5.42 -7.51
N VAL A 493 -4.15 -6.32 -6.70
CA VAL A 493 -5.59 -6.61 -6.62
C VAL A 493 -6.30 -5.47 -5.89
N VAL A 494 -7.42 -5.03 -6.46
CA VAL A 494 -8.29 -3.98 -5.95
C VAL A 494 -9.71 -4.50 -5.95
N THR A 495 -10.25 -4.82 -4.77
CA THR A 495 -11.65 -5.22 -4.63
C THR A 495 -12.52 -3.97 -4.47
N ASP A 496 -13.39 -3.72 -5.45
CA ASP A 496 -14.35 -2.60 -5.45
C ASP A 496 -15.75 -3.12 -5.77
N GLY A 497 -16.73 -2.79 -4.91
CA GLY A 497 -18.12 -3.23 -5.06
C GLY A 497 -18.35 -4.75 -5.10
N GLY A 498 -17.38 -5.56 -4.65
CA GLY A 498 -17.40 -7.02 -4.79
C GLY A 498 -16.85 -7.53 -6.13
N THR A 499 -16.38 -6.66 -7.02
CA THR A 499 -15.64 -7.01 -8.24
C THR A 499 -14.14 -6.90 -8.02
N SER A 500 -13.39 -7.96 -8.37
CA SER A 500 -11.93 -7.95 -8.43
C SER A 500 -11.47 -7.19 -9.68
N ARG A 501 -10.76 -6.07 -9.48
CA ARG A 501 -9.99 -5.40 -10.53
C ARG A 501 -8.51 -5.52 -10.22
N ILE A 502 -7.69 -5.55 -11.26
CA ILE A 502 -6.26 -5.81 -11.17
C ILE A 502 -5.57 -4.59 -11.77
N ARG A 503 -4.94 -3.78 -10.92
CA ARG A 503 -4.11 -2.64 -11.33
C ARG A 503 -2.72 -3.18 -11.64
N MET A 504 -2.12 -2.78 -12.74
CA MET A 504 -0.77 -3.23 -13.11
C MET A 504 0.07 -2.08 -13.65
N ASN A 505 1.31 -2.00 -13.18
CA ASN A 505 2.37 -1.32 -13.91
C ASN A 505 2.98 -2.34 -14.88
N ILE A 506 3.06 -1.98 -16.16
CA ILE A 506 3.39 -2.90 -17.26
C ILE A 506 4.51 -2.29 -18.08
N HIS A 507 5.58 -3.07 -18.27
CA HIS A 507 6.66 -2.79 -19.19
C HIS A 507 6.79 -3.97 -20.16
N ILE A 508 6.53 -3.73 -21.45
CA ILE A 508 6.66 -4.72 -22.52
C ILE A 508 7.73 -4.25 -23.49
N GLU A 509 8.72 -5.10 -23.75
CA GLU A 509 9.61 -4.96 -24.90
C GLU A 509 9.29 -6.06 -25.92
N ASP A 510 9.28 -5.72 -27.19
CA ASP A 510 9.37 -6.70 -28.28
C ASP A 510 10.43 -6.24 -29.28
N GLY A 511 11.34 -7.14 -29.64
CA GLY A 511 12.36 -6.94 -30.66
C GLY A 511 12.29 -8.06 -31.70
N GLN A 512 12.21 -7.70 -32.98
CA GLN A 512 12.23 -8.65 -34.09
C GLN A 512 13.45 -8.40 -34.98
N ILE A 513 14.19 -9.48 -35.29
CA ILE A 513 15.32 -9.44 -36.23
C ILE A 513 14.76 -9.48 -37.65
N THR A 514 15.10 -8.50 -38.48
CA THR A 514 14.62 -8.42 -39.86
C THR A 514 15.61 -9.07 -40.84
N ASN A 515 15.12 -9.42 -42.03
CA ASN A 515 15.96 -9.91 -43.14
C ASN A 515 16.78 -8.79 -43.83
N GLN A 516 16.61 -7.53 -43.44
CA GLN A 516 17.41 -6.42 -43.97
C GLN A 516 18.78 -6.42 -43.32
N MET A 517 19.83 -6.38 -44.13
CA MET A 517 21.22 -6.31 -43.66
C MET A 517 21.89 -5.01 -44.08
N VAL A 518 22.59 -4.36 -43.16
CA VAL A 518 23.47 -3.21 -43.42
C VAL A 518 24.90 -3.66 -43.10
N GLY A 519 25.74 -3.75 -44.13
CA GLY A 519 27.14 -4.16 -43.95
C GLY A 519 27.30 -5.52 -43.25
N ASN A 520 26.51 -6.53 -43.67
CA ASN A 520 26.41 -7.86 -43.05
C ASN A 520 25.75 -7.92 -41.65
N LEU A 521 25.23 -6.82 -41.10
CA LEU A 521 24.53 -6.80 -39.80
C LEU A 521 23.01 -6.73 -40.00
N PRO A 522 22.20 -7.57 -39.33
CA PRO A 522 20.75 -7.51 -39.45
C PRO A 522 20.17 -6.29 -38.72
N VAL A 523 19.15 -5.67 -39.30
CA VAL A 523 18.39 -4.57 -38.65
C VAL A 523 17.38 -5.17 -37.67
N VAL A 524 17.32 -4.62 -36.45
CA VAL A 524 16.36 -5.02 -35.40
C VAL A 524 15.31 -3.93 -35.23
N ASN A 525 14.03 -4.30 -35.31
CA ASN A 525 12.92 -3.42 -34.96
C ASN A 525 12.56 -3.66 -33.49
N LYS A 526 12.70 -2.64 -32.63
CA LYS A 526 12.27 -2.68 -31.22
C LYS A 526 10.99 -1.85 -31.02
N SER A 527 10.02 -2.43 -30.32
CA SER A 527 8.86 -1.75 -29.73
C SER A 527 8.97 -1.81 -28.20
N GLU A 528 8.60 -0.72 -27.53
CA GLU A 528 8.62 -0.64 -26.07
C GLU A 528 7.36 0.08 -25.57
N ILE A 529 6.70 -0.48 -24.55
CA ILE A 529 5.45 0.00 -23.98
C ILE A 529 5.61 0.11 -22.47
N ASN A 530 5.50 1.33 -21.96
CA ASN A 530 5.50 1.65 -20.53
C ASN A 530 4.13 2.24 -20.17
N THR A 531 3.35 1.57 -19.32
CA THR A 531 1.98 2.00 -19.01
C THR A 531 1.45 1.47 -17.68
N GLN A 532 0.35 2.06 -17.21
CA GLN A 532 -0.41 1.59 -16.06
C GLN A 532 -1.85 1.34 -16.48
N ALA A 533 -2.41 0.19 -16.12
CA ALA A 533 -3.77 -0.21 -16.48
C ALA A 533 -4.53 -0.74 -15.27
N LEU A 534 -5.86 -0.63 -15.31
CA LEU A 534 -6.80 -1.27 -14.38
C LEU A 534 -7.74 -2.13 -15.22
N ILE A 535 -7.69 -3.45 -15.02
CA ILE A 535 -8.42 -4.43 -15.83
C ILE A 535 -9.27 -5.29 -14.90
N ASN A 536 -10.48 -5.68 -15.30
CA ASN A 536 -11.29 -6.62 -14.53
C ASN A 536 -10.67 -8.03 -14.59
N GLU A 537 -10.86 -8.83 -13.54
CA GLU A 537 -10.39 -10.21 -13.53
C GLU A 537 -10.96 -11.03 -14.70
N GLY A 538 -10.08 -11.67 -15.48
CA GLY A 538 -10.46 -12.54 -16.60
C GLY A 538 -10.73 -11.83 -17.93
N GLU A 539 -10.87 -10.50 -17.94
CA GLU A 539 -11.12 -9.70 -19.15
C GLU A 539 -9.81 -9.29 -19.86
N SER A 540 -9.91 -9.05 -21.17
CA SER A 540 -8.79 -8.59 -21.99
C SER A 540 -8.92 -7.09 -22.30
N LEU A 541 -7.87 -6.31 -22.00
CA LEU A 541 -7.78 -4.90 -22.39
C LEU A 541 -6.76 -4.71 -23.53
N LEU A 542 -7.13 -3.94 -24.56
CA LEU A 542 -6.18 -3.44 -25.56
C LEU A 542 -5.37 -2.29 -24.93
N ILE A 543 -4.07 -2.50 -24.74
CA ILE A 543 -3.17 -1.56 -24.07
C ILE A 543 -2.52 -0.59 -25.06
N ALA A 544 -2.09 -1.12 -26.21
CA ALA A 544 -1.44 -0.36 -27.26
C ALA A 544 -1.70 -0.99 -28.63
N GLY A 545 -1.53 -0.20 -29.68
CA GLY A 545 -1.50 -0.71 -31.04
C GLY A 545 -1.17 0.39 -32.05
N TYR A 546 -0.66 -0.02 -33.21
CA TYR A 546 -0.39 0.88 -34.33
C TYR A 546 -0.69 0.18 -35.65
N SER A 547 -0.89 0.98 -36.71
CA SER A 547 -1.02 0.48 -38.07
C SER A 547 -0.24 1.34 -39.04
N VAL A 548 0.49 0.70 -39.95
CA VAL A 548 1.20 1.33 -41.06
C VAL A 548 0.54 0.89 -42.36
N ASP A 549 0.23 1.84 -43.22
CA ASP A 549 -0.27 1.60 -44.57
C ASP A 549 0.74 2.23 -45.56
N GLN A 550 1.26 1.42 -46.47
CA GLN A 550 2.23 1.82 -47.47
C GLN A 550 1.73 1.38 -48.85
N GLN A 551 1.31 2.35 -49.66
CA GLN A 551 0.95 2.13 -51.05
C GLN A 551 1.99 2.75 -51.98
N THR A 552 2.53 1.93 -52.90
CA THR A 552 3.42 2.36 -53.98
C THR A 552 2.72 2.15 -55.32
N LYS A 553 2.71 3.17 -56.17
CA LYS A 553 2.14 3.12 -57.52
C LYS A 553 3.21 3.48 -58.54
N GLY A 554 3.57 2.51 -59.38
CA GLY A 554 4.37 2.71 -60.59
C GLY A 554 3.46 2.78 -61.81
N VAL A 555 3.75 3.69 -62.74
CA VAL A 555 3.06 3.76 -64.04
C VAL A 555 4.11 4.03 -65.11
N ASP A 556 4.44 3.01 -65.89
CA ASP A 556 5.29 3.12 -67.06
C ASP A 556 4.43 3.31 -68.31
N ALA A 557 4.68 4.35 -69.09
CA ALA A 557 3.80 4.73 -70.18
C ALA A 557 4.55 5.33 -71.36
N VAL A 558 4.11 5.01 -72.58
CA VAL A 558 4.67 5.59 -73.81
C VAL A 558 4.24 7.06 -73.93
N PRO A 559 5.16 8.03 -74.04
CA PRO A 559 4.80 9.44 -74.24
C PRO A 559 3.91 9.62 -75.48
N GLY A 560 2.85 10.40 -75.34
CA GLY A 560 1.86 10.63 -76.40
C GLY A 560 0.82 9.52 -76.51
N LEU A 561 1.22 8.30 -76.90
CA LEU A 561 0.29 7.19 -77.19
C LEU A 561 -0.56 6.77 -75.98
N SER A 562 0.00 6.80 -74.77
CA SER A 562 -0.71 6.53 -73.52
C SER A 562 -1.88 7.49 -73.20
N LYS A 563 -1.94 8.66 -73.86
CA LYS A 563 -2.97 9.69 -73.63
C LYS A 563 -4.16 9.60 -74.58
N ILE A 564 -4.16 8.68 -75.54
CA ILE A 564 -5.26 8.50 -76.49
C ILE A 564 -6.48 7.91 -75.74
N PRO A 565 -7.68 8.50 -75.80
CA PRO A 565 -8.87 7.91 -75.19
C PRO A 565 -9.18 6.53 -75.80
N LEU A 566 -9.71 5.61 -75.00
CA LEU A 566 -9.94 4.19 -75.29
C LEU A 566 -8.65 3.35 -75.54
N LEU A 567 -7.68 3.84 -76.32
CA LEU A 567 -6.51 3.07 -76.73
C LEU A 567 -5.28 3.24 -75.81
N GLY A 568 -5.20 4.32 -75.03
CA GLY A 568 -4.03 4.64 -74.20
C GLY A 568 -3.71 3.60 -73.12
N ALA A 569 -4.69 2.80 -72.70
CA ALA A 569 -4.50 1.67 -71.79
C ALA A 569 -3.62 0.55 -72.38
N LEU A 570 -3.56 0.43 -73.72
CA LEU A 570 -2.64 -0.50 -74.39
C LEU A 570 -1.19 -0.01 -74.40
N PHE A 571 -0.92 1.25 -74.04
CA PHE A 571 0.43 1.86 -74.09
C PHE A 571 0.94 2.29 -72.72
N ARG A 572 0.46 1.62 -71.67
CA ARG A 572 0.89 1.80 -70.28
C ARG A 572 0.94 0.46 -69.54
N HIS A 573 1.67 0.46 -68.44
CA HIS A 573 1.80 -0.63 -67.49
C HIS A 573 1.61 -0.02 -66.09
N ASP A 574 0.51 -0.39 -65.44
CA ASP A 574 0.11 0.10 -64.12
C ASP A 574 0.46 -0.96 -63.07
N GLN A 575 1.34 -0.62 -62.12
CA GLN A 575 1.74 -1.49 -61.02
C GLN A 575 1.39 -0.83 -59.67
N THR A 576 0.51 -1.46 -58.89
CA THR A 576 0.15 -1.03 -57.55
C THR A 576 0.55 -2.09 -56.52
N THR A 577 1.44 -1.73 -55.61
CA THR A 577 1.81 -2.55 -54.45
C THR A 577 1.26 -1.88 -53.19
N GLY A 578 0.45 -2.60 -52.42
CA GLY A 578 -0.05 -2.17 -51.12
C GLY A 578 0.46 -3.09 -50.01
N GLN A 579 0.93 -2.52 -48.90
CA GLN A 579 1.26 -3.25 -47.68
C GLN A 579 0.63 -2.56 -46.47
N ARG A 580 -0.13 -3.33 -45.71
CA ARG A 580 -0.79 -2.89 -44.48
C ARG A 580 -0.34 -3.76 -43.33
N PHE A 581 0.29 -3.15 -42.34
CA PHE A 581 0.73 -3.80 -41.11
C PHE A 581 -0.10 -3.26 -39.94
N GLN A 582 -0.64 -4.15 -39.11
CA GLN A 582 -1.33 -3.79 -37.87
C GLN A 582 -0.75 -4.60 -36.72
N ARG A 583 -0.45 -3.94 -35.60
CA ARG A 583 0.09 -4.57 -34.41
C ARG A 583 -0.67 -4.13 -33.17
N LEU A 584 -1.12 -5.09 -32.36
CA LEU A 584 -1.99 -4.89 -31.22
C LEU A 584 -1.42 -5.62 -29.99
N PHE A 585 -1.49 -4.98 -28.83
CA PHE A 585 -0.99 -5.49 -27.56
C PHE A 585 -2.16 -5.59 -26.57
N LEU A 586 -2.66 -6.80 -26.36
CA LEU A 586 -3.74 -7.08 -25.41
C LEU A 586 -3.17 -7.67 -24.13
N LEU A 587 -3.79 -7.36 -22.99
CA LEU A 587 -3.41 -7.89 -21.68
C LEU A 587 -4.60 -8.51 -20.97
N THR A 588 -4.43 -9.72 -20.44
CA THR A 588 -5.48 -10.49 -19.75
C THR A 588 -4.94 -11.01 -18.42
N PRO A 589 -5.31 -10.39 -17.29
CA PRO A 589 -4.95 -10.89 -15.96
C PRO A 589 -6.03 -11.85 -15.42
N ARG A 590 -5.63 -12.85 -14.63
CA ARG A 590 -6.51 -13.84 -13.99
C ARG A 590 -6.03 -14.12 -12.58
N VAL A 591 -6.94 -14.24 -11.61
CA VAL A 591 -6.58 -14.75 -10.28
C VAL A 591 -6.56 -16.28 -10.34
N VAL A 592 -5.48 -16.88 -9.86
CA VAL A 592 -5.34 -18.33 -9.74
C VAL A 592 -5.73 -18.73 -8.32
N ALA A 593 -6.87 -19.42 -8.20
CA ALA A 593 -7.28 -20.02 -6.92
C ALA A 593 -6.39 -21.24 -6.62
N LEU A 594 -5.59 -21.13 -5.56
CA LEU A 594 -4.84 -22.23 -4.92
C LEU A 594 -5.63 -22.84 -3.76
#